data_AF-A0AAV0ZKX2-F1
#
_entry.id   AF-A0AAV0ZKX2-F1
#
_cell.length_a   1.000
_cell.length_b   1.000
_cell.length_c   1.000
_cell.angle_alpha   90.00
_cell.angle_beta   90.00
_cell.angle_gamma   90.00
#
_symmetry.space_group_name_H-M   'P 1'
#
loop_
_entity.id
_entity.type
_entity.pdbx_description
1 polymer ?
#
loop_
_entity_poly.entity_id
_entity_poly.type
_entity_poly.pdbx_seq_one_letter_code
_entity_poly.pdbx_strand_id
1 'polypeptide(L)'
;MRPNAAGNGNDDRWGTAGPAIRKKGTSVRAWLVVDVTGDAQVVEAGKHAIMRRTGLPARDLRILDPLLSYPSTVLGRERAIVINLEHIKAIITANEVLLLNSRDPSVTPFVQELQARILRHHDATTNPQEDSHGGGIKILPFEFVALEACLEAACSVLENEAKTLEQEAHPALDKLTS
;
A
#
# COMPACT_ATOMS: atom_id res chain seq x y z
N MET A 1 -3.37 -61.09 -43.13
CA MET A 1 -3.92 -61.82 -41.97
C MET A 1 -3.65 -61.02 -40.69
N ARG A 2 -4.68 -60.74 -39.89
CA ARG A 2 -4.59 -60.58 -38.43
C ARG A 2 -4.91 -61.95 -37.78
N PRO A 3 -4.38 -62.24 -36.59
CA PRO A 3 -5.16 -62.17 -35.34
C PRO A 3 -4.33 -61.51 -34.20
N ASN A 4 -4.82 -60.71 -33.25
CA ASN A 4 -5.91 -60.71 -32.24
C ASN A 4 -5.56 -61.34 -30.86
N ALA A 5 -5.28 -60.43 -29.92
CA ALA A 5 -5.49 -60.35 -28.46
C ALA A 5 -5.65 -61.59 -27.55
N ALA A 6 -4.90 -61.61 -26.43
CA ALA A 6 -5.42 -61.42 -25.06
C ALA A 6 -4.33 -61.64 -23.99
N GLY A 7 -4.29 -60.82 -22.93
CA GLY A 7 -3.48 -61.10 -21.74
C GLY A 7 -3.14 -59.87 -20.88
N ASN A 8 -4.01 -59.59 -19.91
CA ASN A 8 -4.00 -58.48 -18.96
C ASN A 8 -2.94 -58.63 -17.85
N GLY A 9 -2.34 -57.53 -17.37
CA GLY A 9 -1.42 -57.54 -16.23
C GLY A 9 -1.05 -56.12 -15.79
N ASN A 10 -1.82 -55.60 -14.84
CA ASN A 10 -1.61 -54.34 -14.12
C ASN A 10 -0.41 -54.47 -13.18
N ASP A 11 0.53 -53.52 -13.18
CA ASP A 11 1.22 -53.15 -11.95
C ASP A 11 1.85 -51.76 -12.00
N ASP A 12 1.70 -51.11 -10.86
CA ASP A 12 1.76 -49.70 -10.60
C ASP A 12 3.19 -49.16 -10.37
N ARG A 13 3.39 -47.94 -10.86
CA ARG A 13 3.92 -46.79 -10.11
C ARG A 13 5.12 -47.04 -9.16
N TRP A 14 6.28 -46.52 -9.54
CA TRP A 14 6.84 -45.35 -8.84
C TRP A 14 7.91 -44.66 -9.70
N GLY A 15 7.53 -43.50 -10.23
CA GLY A 15 8.46 -42.57 -10.86
C GLY A 15 9.38 -41.94 -9.81
N THR A 16 10.67 -41.96 -10.12
CA THR A 16 11.74 -41.20 -9.46
C THR A 16 11.35 -39.73 -9.28
N ALA A 17 11.16 -39.34 -8.02
CA ALA A 17 11.03 -37.94 -7.62
C ALA A 17 12.39 -37.24 -7.79
N GLY A 18 12.54 -36.49 -8.87
CA GLY A 18 13.60 -35.49 -8.99
C GLY A 18 13.42 -34.41 -7.91
N PRO A 19 14.51 -33.75 -7.47
CA PRO A 19 14.42 -32.72 -6.44
C PRO A 19 13.57 -31.56 -6.96
N ALA A 20 12.42 -31.33 -6.32
CA ALA A 20 11.61 -30.15 -6.53
C ALA A 20 12.45 -28.92 -6.17
N ILE A 21 12.93 -28.22 -7.20
CA ILE A 21 13.51 -26.89 -7.08
C ILE A 21 12.44 -26.00 -6.43
N ARG A 22 12.62 -25.69 -5.15
CA ARG A 22 11.87 -24.62 -4.47
C ARG A 22 12.09 -23.35 -5.28
N LYS A 23 11.12 -22.96 -6.11
CA LYS A 23 11.11 -21.65 -6.76
C LYS A 23 11.20 -20.60 -5.65
N LYS A 24 12.36 -19.97 -5.49
CA LYS A 24 12.57 -18.83 -4.59
C LYS A 24 11.60 -17.74 -5.01
N GLY A 25 10.49 -17.63 -4.29
CA GLY A 25 9.42 -16.68 -4.54
C GLY A 25 9.92 -15.25 -4.37
N THR A 26 10.35 -14.64 -5.47
CA THR A 26 10.27 -13.19 -5.58
C THR A 26 8.82 -12.90 -5.93
N SER A 27 7.95 -12.81 -4.92
CA SER A 27 6.54 -12.48 -5.18
C SER A 27 6.51 -11.08 -5.79
N VAL A 28 6.14 -11.00 -7.07
CA VAL A 28 5.81 -9.74 -7.73
C VAL A 28 4.48 -9.27 -7.17
N ARG A 29 4.36 -7.98 -6.88
CA ARG A 29 3.15 -7.36 -6.35
C ARG A 29 2.79 -6.14 -7.20
N ALA A 30 1.50 -5.87 -7.31
CA ALA A 30 0.98 -4.64 -7.90
C ALA A 30 1.18 -3.48 -6.92
N TRP A 31 1.84 -2.43 -7.38
CA TRP A 31 2.01 -1.16 -6.67
C TRP A 31 1.32 -0.06 -7.46
N LEU A 32 0.43 0.69 -6.84
CA LEU A 32 0.00 1.95 -7.40
C LEU A 32 1.10 2.97 -7.13
N VAL A 33 1.64 3.56 -8.18
CA VAL A 33 2.65 4.61 -8.12
C VAL A 33 1.96 5.91 -8.48
N VAL A 34 2.04 6.89 -7.59
CA VAL A 34 1.62 8.28 -7.83
C VAL A 34 2.87 9.15 -7.80
N ASP A 35 3.18 9.84 -8.89
CA ASP A 35 4.36 10.71 -8.98
C ASP A 35 4.06 12.15 -8.55
N VAL A 36 5.03 13.05 -8.71
CA VAL A 36 4.91 14.48 -8.38
C VAL A 36 3.93 15.26 -9.24
N THR A 37 3.47 14.74 -10.38
CA THR A 37 2.43 15.39 -11.20
C THR A 37 1.05 14.89 -10.80
N GLY A 38 0.95 13.89 -9.92
CA GLY A 38 -0.31 13.27 -9.51
C GLY A 38 -0.77 12.17 -10.47
N ASP A 39 0.06 11.82 -11.45
CA ASP A 39 -0.21 10.73 -12.38
C ASP A 39 -0.09 9.39 -11.65
N ALA A 40 -1.14 8.56 -11.78
CA ALA A 40 -1.22 7.28 -11.10
C ALA A 40 -1.15 6.11 -12.08
N GLN A 41 -0.23 5.19 -11.83
CA GLN A 41 -0.05 3.99 -12.65
C GLN A 41 0.22 2.76 -11.80
N VAL A 42 -0.30 1.61 -12.24
CA VAL A 42 -0.04 0.33 -11.55
C VAL A 42 1.22 -0.31 -12.13
N VAL A 43 2.19 -0.57 -11.27
CA VAL A 43 3.48 -1.18 -11.61
C VAL A 43 3.62 -2.51 -10.88
N GLU A 44 3.90 -3.57 -11.63
CA GLU A 44 4.23 -4.89 -11.08
C GLU A 44 5.70 -4.94 -10.69
N ALA A 45 5.98 -4.98 -9.38
CA ALA A 45 7.34 -4.97 -8.86
C ALA A 45 7.55 -5.95 -7.71
N GLY A 46 8.65 -6.70 -7.78
CA GLY A 46 9.10 -7.58 -6.72
C GLY A 46 9.91 -6.85 -5.64
N LYS A 47 10.04 -7.50 -4.47
CA LYS A 47 10.77 -6.97 -3.31
C LYS A 47 12.12 -6.32 -3.64
N HIS A 48 12.98 -7.01 -4.40
CA HIS A 48 14.31 -6.49 -4.74
C HIS A 48 14.29 -5.26 -5.64
N ALA A 49 13.27 -5.13 -6.50
CA ALA A 49 13.10 -3.94 -7.34
C ALA A 49 12.72 -2.73 -6.48
N ILE A 50 11.78 -2.91 -5.55
CA ILE A 50 11.37 -1.87 -4.59
C ILE A 50 12.55 -1.46 -3.70
N MET A 51 13.32 -2.42 -3.16
CA MET A 51 14.51 -2.11 -2.34
C MET A 51 15.52 -1.22 -3.09
N ARG A 52 15.80 -1.52 -4.36
CA ARG A 52 16.71 -0.70 -5.17
C ARG A 52 16.14 0.68 -5.48
N ARG A 53 14.84 0.77 -5.75
CA ARG A 53 14.14 2.01 -6.08
C ARG A 53 14.12 2.98 -4.89
N THR A 54 13.77 2.48 -3.71
CA THR A 54 13.51 3.30 -2.50
C THR A 54 14.70 3.36 -1.54
N GLY A 55 15.70 2.50 -1.71
CA GLY A 55 16.81 2.36 -0.77
C GLY A 55 16.45 1.65 0.54
N LEU A 56 15.22 1.12 0.66
CA LEU A 56 14.78 0.48 1.88
C LEU A 56 15.45 -0.90 2.09
N PRO A 57 15.90 -1.21 3.31
CA PRO A 57 16.32 -2.55 3.66
C PRO A 57 15.13 -3.52 3.67
N ALA A 58 15.43 -4.80 3.45
CA ALA A 58 14.44 -5.88 3.38
C ALA A 58 13.54 -6.02 4.62
N ARG A 59 13.98 -5.52 5.79
CA ARG A 59 13.24 -5.54 7.06
C ARG A 59 12.10 -4.52 7.08
N ASP A 60 12.31 -3.35 6.48
CA ASP A 60 11.32 -2.27 6.51
C ASP A 60 10.16 -2.60 5.56
N LEU A 61 10.45 -3.22 4.41
CA LEU A 61 9.41 -3.70 3.49
C LEU A 61 8.50 -4.78 4.10
N ARG A 62 8.95 -5.50 5.13
CA ARG A 62 8.11 -6.51 5.80
C ARG A 62 6.96 -5.88 6.58
N ILE A 63 7.12 -4.63 7.01
CA ILE A 63 6.06 -3.87 7.71
C ILE A 63 4.81 -3.77 6.82
N LEU A 64 5.01 -3.72 5.50
CA LEU A 64 3.96 -3.61 4.51
C LEU A 64 3.42 -4.97 4.02
N ASP A 65 3.96 -6.10 4.50
CA ASP A 65 3.52 -7.41 4.03
C ASP A 65 2.08 -7.69 4.51
N PRO A 66 1.08 -7.83 3.63
CA PRO A 66 -0.29 -8.13 4.02
C PRO A 66 -0.46 -9.49 4.70
N LEU A 67 0.51 -10.41 4.57
CA LEU A 67 0.48 -11.71 5.26
C LEU A 67 1.00 -11.62 6.70
N LEU A 68 1.52 -10.46 7.11
CA LEU A 68 2.07 -10.22 8.43
C LEU A 68 1.29 -9.10 9.12
N SER A 69 0.91 -9.33 10.37
CA SER A 69 0.30 -8.28 11.20
C SER A 69 1.40 -7.47 11.89
N TYR A 70 1.65 -6.26 11.38
CA TYR A 70 2.48 -5.27 12.04
C TYR A 70 1.61 -4.14 12.61
N PRO A 71 1.99 -3.56 13.76
CA PRO A 71 1.28 -2.42 14.31
C PRO A 71 1.38 -1.20 13.38
N SER A 72 0.47 -0.24 13.57
CA SER A 72 0.52 1.05 12.89
C SER A 72 1.87 1.73 13.13
N THR A 73 2.56 2.12 12.06
CA THR A 73 3.93 2.63 12.10
C THR A 73 4.18 3.67 11.01
N VAL A 74 4.84 4.77 11.38
CA VAL A 74 5.49 5.71 10.46
C VAL A 74 6.99 5.60 10.69
N LEU A 75 7.74 5.23 9.65
CA LEU A 75 9.17 4.98 9.74
C LEU A 75 9.94 5.87 8.77
N GLY A 76 10.65 6.84 9.30
CA GLY A 76 11.59 7.67 8.54
C GLY A 76 12.87 6.92 8.18
N ARG A 77 13.29 7.04 6.91
CA ARG A 77 14.57 6.59 6.37
C ARG A 77 15.18 7.70 5.53
N GLU A 78 16.45 7.51 5.16
CA GLU A 78 17.23 8.51 4.43
C GLU A 78 16.59 8.94 3.10
N ARG A 79 15.93 8.02 2.40
CA ARG A 79 15.35 8.25 1.06
C ARG A 79 13.86 7.95 0.95
N ALA A 80 13.22 7.60 2.07
CA ALA A 80 11.83 7.18 2.06
C ALA A 80 11.19 7.29 3.45
N ILE A 81 9.86 7.39 3.47
CA ILE A 81 9.02 7.23 4.65
C ILE A 81 8.14 6.00 4.42
N VAL A 82 8.17 5.04 5.33
CA VAL A 82 7.30 3.86 5.26
C VAL A 82 6.09 4.08 6.14
N ILE A 83 4.90 3.89 5.57
CA ILE A 83 3.61 4.11 6.22
C ILE A 83 2.85 2.78 6.27
N ASN A 84 2.48 2.36 7.48
CA ASN A 84 1.49 1.32 7.74
C ASN A 84 0.49 1.92 8.74
N LEU A 85 -0.63 2.44 8.27
CA LEU A 85 -1.66 3.07 9.10
C LEU A 85 -3.02 2.59 8.62
N GLU A 86 -3.76 1.86 9.47
CA GLU A 86 -5.04 1.25 9.09
C GLU A 86 -4.96 0.48 7.76
N HIS A 87 -5.69 0.93 6.74
CA HIS A 87 -5.70 0.35 5.39
C HIS A 87 -4.59 0.90 4.47
N ILE A 88 -3.86 1.93 4.90
CA ILE A 88 -2.87 2.64 4.11
C ILE A 88 -1.49 2.01 4.30
N LYS A 89 -1.02 1.32 3.25
CA LYS A 89 0.32 0.72 3.17
C LYS A 89 1.10 1.38 2.06
N ALA A 90 2.00 2.30 2.42
CA ALA A 90 2.67 3.16 1.47
C ALA A 90 4.19 3.27 1.72
N ILE A 91 4.91 3.59 0.65
CA ILE A 91 6.28 4.09 0.68
C ILE A 91 6.27 5.45 0.01
N ILE A 92 6.61 6.48 0.75
CA ILE A 92 6.73 7.85 0.25
C ILE A 92 8.21 8.10 -0.02
N THR A 93 8.54 8.57 -1.20
CA THR A 93 9.87 9.07 -1.55
C THR A 93 9.78 10.56 -1.86
N ALA A 94 10.90 11.21 -2.18
CA ALA A 94 10.90 12.61 -2.59
C ALA A 94 10.09 12.89 -3.87
N ASN A 95 9.86 11.88 -4.71
CA ASN A 95 9.31 12.09 -6.06
C ASN A 95 8.06 11.27 -6.37
N GLU A 96 7.69 10.34 -5.50
CA GLU A 96 6.58 9.42 -5.74
C GLU A 96 6.13 8.71 -4.46
N VAL A 97 4.87 8.30 -4.47
CA VAL A 97 4.24 7.44 -3.47
C VAL A 97 3.96 6.08 -4.09
N LEU A 98 4.40 5.01 -3.44
CA LEU A 98 4.11 3.63 -3.81
C LEU A 98 3.11 3.04 -2.82
N LEU A 99 1.92 2.68 -3.29
CA LEU A 99 0.82 2.15 -2.52
C LEU A 99 0.58 0.67 -2.83
N LEU A 100 0.39 -0.12 -1.78
CA LEU A 100 -0.10 -1.49 -1.90
C LEU A 100 -1.62 -1.54 -1.79
N ASN A 101 -2.21 -2.61 -2.32
CA ASN A 101 -3.64 -2.91 -2.19
C ASN A 101 -4.57 -1.78 -2.66
N SER A 102 -4.16 -0.97 -3.64
CA SER A 102 -4.97 0.15 -4.16
C SER A 102 -6.31 -0.25 -4.79
N ARG A 103 -6.53 -1.55 -5.05
CA ARG A 103 -7.81 -2.10 -5.53
C ARG A 103 -8.81 -2.35 -4.39
N ASP A 104 -8.38 -2.21 -3.15
CA ASP A 104 -9.26 -2.30 -1.99
C ASP A 104 -10.17 -1.05 -1.96
N PRO A 105 -11.51 -1.23 -1.89
CA PRO A 105 -12.45 -0.12 -1.76
C PRO A 105 -12.13 0.81 -0.59
N SER A 106 -11.59 0.30 0.51
CA SER A 106 -11.23 1.09 1.70
C SER A 106 -10.08 2.07 1.43
N VAL A 107 -9.24 1.82 0.41
CA VAL A 107 -8.09 2.65 0.04
C VAL A 107 -8.42 3.64 -1.08
N THR A 108 -9.50 3.39 -1.82
CA THR A 108 -9.89 4.19 -3.00
C THR A 108 -10.14 5.67 -2.68
N PRO A 109 -10.88 6.05 -1.61
CA PRO A 109 -11.08 7.46 -1.26
C PRO A 109 -9.75 8.17 -0.96
N PHE A 110 -8.85 7.48 -0.28
CA PHE A 110 -7.52 8.00 0.02
C PHE A 110 -6.70 8.25 -1.25
N VAL A 111 -6.74 7.33 -2.22
CA VAL A 111 -6.01 7.50 -3.50
C VAL A 111 -6.49 8.75 -4.24
N GLN A 112 -7.80 8.97 -4.32
CA GLN A 112 -8.38 10.13 -5.00
C GLN A 112 -7.95 11.45 -4.35
N GLU A 113 -8.00 11.51 -3.01
CA GLU A 113 -7.60 12.70 -2.27
C GLU A 113 -6.08 12.94 -2.37
N LEU A 114 -5.27 11.88 -2.31
CA LEU A 114 -3.82 11.97 -2.50
C LEU A 114 -3.47 12.56 -3.87
N GLN A 115 -4.07 12.07 -4.94
CA GLN A 115 -3.85 12.60 -6.30
C GLN A 115 -4.27 14.07 -6.40
N ALA A 116 -5.45 14.42 -5.86
CA ALA A 116 -5.93 15.80 -5.88
C ALA A 116 -5.00 16.76 -5.14
N ARG A 117 -4.43 16.34 -4.00
CA ARG A 117 -3.43 17.14 -3.26
C ARG A 117 -2.13 17.30 -4.00
N ILE A 118 -1.62 16.22 -4.59
CA ILE A 118 -0.37 16.27 -5.35
C ILE A 118 -0.54 17.17 -6.57
N LEU A 119 -1.65 17.09 -7.31
CA LEU A 119 -1.93 17.96 -8.45
C LEU A 119 -1.92 19.45 -8.04
N ARG A 120 -2.66 19.81 -6.97
CA ARG A 120 -2.68 21.19 -6.46
C ARG A 120 -1.30 21.66 -6.03
N HIS A 121 -0.52 20.78 -5.41
CA HIS A 121 0.85 21.07 -4.99
C HIS A 121 1.79 21.28 -6.17
N HIS A 122 1.65 20.46 -7.22
CA HIS A 122 2.39 20.59 -8.46
C HIS A 122 2.11 21.94 -9.14
N ASP A 123 0.83 22.33 -9.23
CA ASP A 123 0.42 23.61 -9.81
C ASP A 123 0.99 24.80 -9.01
N ALA A 124 0.93 24.73 -7.68
CA ALA A 124 1.48 25.77 -6.80
C ALA A 124 3.02 25.89 -6.91
N THR A 125 3.71 24.78 -7.17
CA THR A 125 5.17 24.75 -7.32
C THR A 125 5.62 25.22 -8.71
N THR A 126 4.84 24.92 -9.76
CA THR A 126 5.18 25.25 -11.15
C THR A 126 4.74 26.66 -11.55
N ASN A 127 3.64 27.17 -10.98
CA ASN A 127 3.14 28.52 -11.20
C ASN A 127 3.03 29.28 -9.87
N PRO A 128 4.16 29.71 -9.27
CA PRO A 128 4.11 30.57 -8.09
C PRO A 128 3.56 31.94 -8.50
N GLN A 129 2.24 32.13 -8.43
CA GLN A 129 1.65 33.48 -8.49
C GLN A 129 2.22 34.30 -7.33
N GLU A 130 2.77 35.48 -7.65
CA GLU A 130 3.26 36.48 -6.69
C GLU A 130 2.09 37.09 -5.91
N ASP A 131 1.52 36.35 -4.95
CA ASP A 131 0.60 36.94 -3.98
C ASP A 131 1.38 37.74 -2.95
N SER A 132 1.59 39.00 -3.33
CA SER A 132 2.18 40.08 -2.56
C SER A 132 1.29 40.51 -1.38
N HIS A 133 0.90 39.62 -0.45
CA HIS A 133 0.32 40.03 0.83
C HIS A 133 0.64 39.02 1.96
N GLY A 134 1.77 39.26 2.64
CA GLY A 134 1.92 39.03 4.08
C GLY A 134 1.57 37.64 4.63
N GLY A 135 2.29 36.59 4.21
CA GLY A 135 2.23 35.27 4.84
C GLY A 135 2.67 34.18 3.90
N GLY A 136 3.95 34.16 3.52
CA GLY A 136 4.48 33.22 2.54
C GLY A 136 4.07 31.78 2.87
N ILE A 137 3.15 31.24 2.07
CA ILE A 137 2.79 29.82 2.11
C ILE A 137 4.08 29.08 1.77
N LYS A 138 4.73 28.52 2.79
CA LYS A 138 5.88 27.64 2.57
C LYS A 138 5.34 26.41 1.87
N ILE A 139 5.56 26.32 0.56
CA ILE A 139 5.28 25.12 -0.21
C ILE A 139 6.04 23.97 0.47
N LEU A 140 5.31 23.00 1.01
CA LEU A 140 5.89 21.84 1.66
C LEU A 140 6.59 20.96 0.61
N PRO A 141 7.68 20.27 0.95
CA PRO A 141 8.21 19.21 0.09
C PRO A 141 7.16 18.12 -0.19
N PHE A 142 7.24 17.48 -1.36
CA PHE A 142 6.29 16.48 -1.84
C PHE A 142 6.01 15.38 -0.82
N GLU A 143 7.06 14.86 -0.18
CA GLU A 143 6.96 13.79 0.81
C GLU A 143 6.15 14.18 2.04
N PHE A 144 6.12 15.46 2.40
CA PHE A 144 5.31 15.95 3.53
C PHE A 144 3.86 16.16 3.14
N VAL A 145 3.57 16.55 1.90
CA VAL A 145 2.20 16.60 1.36
C VAL A 145 1.58 15.20 1.34
N ALA A 146 2.35 14.21 0.86
CA ALA A 146 1.93 12.82 0.87
C ALA A 146 1.76 12.27 2.29
N LEU A 147 2.67 12.62 3.21
CA LEU A 147 2.58 12.21 4.62
C LEU A 147 1.36 12.80 5.31
N GLU A 148 1.09 14.09 5.11
CA GLU A 148 -0.09 14.77 5.62
C GLU A 148 -1.38 14.08 5.14
N ALA A 149 -1.48 13.77 3.85
CA ALA A 149 -2.61 13.03 3.30
C ALA A 149 -2.79 11.65 3.97
N CYS A 150 -1.69 10.92 4.24
CA CYS A 150 -1.76 9.62 4.91
C CYS A 150 -2.27 9.76 6.36
N LEU A 151 -1.76 10.75 7.09
CA LEU A 151 -2.14 10.98 8.49
C LEU A 151 -3.59 11.44 8.60
N GLU A 152 -4.02 12.36 7.75
CA GLU A 152 -5.40 12.84 7.74
C GLU A 152 -6.39 11.71 7.44
N ALA A 153 -6.09 10.86 6.47
CA ALA A 153 -6.94 9.72 6.15
C ALA A 153 -7.00 8.72 7.32
N ALA A 154 -5.88 8.43 7.98
CA ALA A 154 -5.87 7.56 9.16
C ALA A 154 -6.68 8.16 10.33
N CYS A 155 -6.49 9.45 10.64
CA CYS A 155 -7.25 10.14 11.69
C CYS A 155 -8.75 10.16 11.37
N SER A 156 -9.12 10.44 10.12
CA SER A 156 -10.52 10.47 9.68
C SER A 156 -11.20 9.10 9.87
N VAL A 157 -10.49 8.01 9.62
CA VAL A 157 -11.01 6.65 9.88
C VAL A 157 -11.24 6.45 11.38
N LEU A 158 -10.24 6.73 12.21
CA LEU A 158 -10.33 6.55 13.66
C LEU A 158 -11.45 7.38 14.29
N GLU A 159 -11.63 8.63 13.84
CA GLU A 159 -12.71 9.50 14.30
C GLU A 159 -14.10 8.94 13.93
N ASN A 160 -14.26 8.42 12.71
CA ASN A 160 -15.52 7.82 12.28
C ASN A 160 -15.85 6.53 13.04
N GLU A 161 -14.83 5.69 13.31
CA GLU A 161 -14.99 4.49 14.11
C GLU A 161 -15.37 4.81 15.56
N ALA A 162 -14.68 5.77 16.18
CA ALA A 162 -14.99 6.22 17.54
C ALA A 162 -16.44 6.72 17.64
N LYS A 163 -16.86 7.56 16.69
CA LYS A 163 -18.24 8.07 16.64
C LYS A 163 -19.27 6.96 16.46
N THR A 164 -18.98 5.97 15.63
CA THR A 164 -19.87 4.81 15.41
C THR A 164 -19.99 3.99 16.70
N LEU A 165 -18.86 3.70 17.34
CA LEU A 165 -18.83 2.96 18.60
C LEU A 165 -19.58 3.68 19.72
N GLU A 166 -19.42 5.00 19.83
CA GLU A 166 -20.16 5.81 20.79
C GLU A 166 -21.67 5.71 20.56
N GLN A 167 -22.12 5.80 19.31
CA GLN A 167 -23.55 5.70 18.97
C GLN A 167 -24.15 4.32 19.31
N GLU A 168 -23.35 3.26 19.28
CA GLU A 168 -23.78 1.92 19.67
C GLU A 168 -23.72 1.68 21.19
N ALA A 169 -22.68 2.20 21.85
CA ALA A 169 -22.40 1.95 23.26
C ALA A 169 -23.31 2.77 24.20
N HIS A 170 -23.59 4.04 23.90
CA HIS A 170 -24.41 4.89 24.78
C HIS A 170 -25.83 4.32 25.00
N PRO A 171 -26.57 3.90 23.95
CA PRO A 171 -27.89 3.29 24.13
C PRO A 171 -27.86 1.93 24.86
N ALA A 172 -26.75 1.20 24.76
CA ALA A 172 -26.59 -0.06 25.47
C ALA A 172 -26.35 0.18 26.98
N LEU A 173 -25.58 1.20 27.33
CA LEU A 173 -25.35 1.60 28.72
C LEU A 173 -26.64 2.09 29.38
N ASP A 174 -27.40 2.94 28.70
CA ASP A 174 -28.67 3.49 29.24
C ASP A 174 -29.69 2.39 29.58
N LYS A 175 -29.70 1.29 28.83
CA LYS A 175 -30.57 0.13 29.08
C LYS A 175 -30.15 -0.71 30.30
N LEU A 176 -28.89 -0.63 30.72
CA LEU A 176 -28.37 -1.37 31.88
C LEU A 176 -28.49 -0.57 33.18
N THR A 177 -28.63 0.75 33.08
CA THR A 177 -28.74 1.67 34.22
C THR A 177 -30.18 2.08 34.55
N SER A 178 -31.17 1.54 33.84
CA SER A 178 -32.61 1.85 33.96
C SER A 178 -33.39 0.58 34.34
#